data_AF-A0A7X7KQU8-F1
#
_entry.id   AF-A0A7X7KQU8-F1
#
_cell.length_a   1.000
_cell.length_b   1.000
_cell.length_c   1.000
_cell.angle_alpha   90.00
_cell.angle_beta   90.00
_cell.angle_gamma   90.00
#
_symmetry.space_group_name_H-M   'P 1'
#
loop_
_entity.id
_entity.type
_entity.pdbx_description
1 polymer ?
#
loop_
_entity_poly.entity_id
_entity_poly.type
_entity_poly.pdbx_seq_one_letter_code
_entity_poly.pdbx_strand_id
1 'polypeptide(L)'
;MQALTGVLALSALVVAAEPPRVAITVHADRSRGAVSPYVFGAGIDHKTNPMRFCRHPEQVARDIAESHLRLARYPGGFVYARDDHRGSWKNFYWQDHIGRNPDGRPFYTYDLDTFLQMCERFAIEPLMQINIMSETDASIRGYIEYLTGAGDRDGDGVDWAAVRRRNGRQEPYRVRFWQLGNELHDPPQGFGGSAEGARDYAAAVERLAPMIRGMVPEARIVVPLINIERPRSGMARPEAAPGKPDINLASSAEFA
;
A
#
# COMPACT_ATOMS: atom_id res chain seq x y z
N MET A 1 -70.30 47.46 -29.26
CA MET A 1 -69.19 46.48 -29.23
C MET A 1 -68.26 46.85 -28.07
N GLN A 2 -68.45 46.25 -26.90
CA GLN A 2 -67.49 46.35 -25.79
C GLN A 2 -66.82 44.99 -25.66
N ALA A 3 -65.51 44.93 -25.90
CA ALA A 3 -64.73 43.72 -25.77
C ALA A 3 -64.35 43.56 -24.28
N LEU A 4 -64.89 42.53 -23.63
CA LEU A 4 -64.41 42.08 -22.31
C LEU A 4 -63.05 41.40 -22.49
N THR A 5 -62.00 42.00 -21.95
CA THR A 5 -60.68 41.37 -21.83
C THR A 5 -60.61 40.71 -20.46
N GLY A 6 -60.87 39.41 -20.39
CA GLY A 6 -60.68 38.61 -19.17
C GLY A 6 -59.22 38.21 -19.04
N VAL A 7 -58.52 38.76 -18.04
CA VAL A 7 -57.18 38.30 -17.65
C VAL A 7 -57.34 37.08 -16.74
N LEU A 8 -57.04 35.89 -17.27
CA LEU A 8 -56.89 34.67 -16.48
C LEU A 8 -55.50 34.69 -15.84
N ALA A 9 -55.44 34.99 -14.54
CA ALA A 9 -54.22 34.81 -13.76
C ALA A 9 -54.03 33.32 -13.47
N LEU A 10 -53.10 32.68 -14.19
CA LEU A 10 -52.68 31.31 -13.92
C LEU A 10 -51.70 31.35 -12.73
N SER A 11 -52.19 31.11 -11.51
CA SER A 11 -51.33 30.89 -10.35
C SER A 11 -50.71 29.49 -10.45
N ALA A 12 -49.46 29.40 -10.88
CA ALA A 12 -48.71 28.15 -10.83
C ALA A 12 -48.45 27.77 -9.36
N LEU A 13 -49.11 26.71 -8.88
CA LEU A 13 -48.87 26.14 -7.56
C LEU A 13 -47.51 25.42 -7.62
N VAL A 14 -46.45 26.05 -7.08
CA VAL A 14 -45.19 25.36 -6.85
C VAL A 14 -45.37 24.46 -5.65
N VAL A 15 -45.67 23.18 -5.88
CA VAL A 15 -45.59 22.16 -4.84
C VAL A 15 -44.10 21.91 -4.58
N ALA A 16 -43.58 22.47 -3.50
CA ALA A 16 -42.26 22.11 -3.01
C ALA A 16 -42.30 20.61 -2.65
N ALA A 17 -41.57 19.79 -3.39
CA ALA A 17 -41.43 18.37 -3.06
C ALA A 17 -40.84 18.25 -1.64
N GLU A 18 -41.46 17.46 -0.77
CA GLU A 18 -40.89 17.21 0.55
C GLU A 18 -39.49 16.62 0.40
N PRO A 19 -38.50 17.09 1.18
CA PRO A 19 -37.16 16.54 1.12
C PRO A 19 -37.21 15.03 1.45
N PRO A 20 -36.45 14.19 0.73
CA PRO A 20 -36.47 12.77 0.96
C PRO A 20 -36.12 12.46 2.42
N ARG A 21 -36.99 11.70 3.09
CA ARG A 21 -36.75 11.22 4.45
C ARG A 21 -35.91 9.95 4.39
N VAL A 22 -34.71 10.00 4.96
CA VAL A 22 -33.84 8.83 5.14
C VAL A 22 -34.00 8.32 6.57
N ALA A 23 -34.34 7.04 6.71
CA ALA A 23 -34.33 6.35 7.99
C ALA A 23 -33.10 5.43 8.07
N ILE A 24 -32.34 5.54 9.15
CA ILE A 24 -31.20 4.65 9.45
C ILE A 24 -31.58 3.81 10.67
N THR A 25 -31.61 2.49 10.49
CA THR A 25 -31.88 1.53 11.58
C THR A 25 -30.59 0.79 11.92
N VAL A 26 -30.19 0.81 13.19
CA VAL A 26 -29.01 0.10 13.69
C VAL A 26 -29.45 -1.13 14.49
N HIS A 27 -29.10 -2.32 13.99
CA HIS A 27 -29.35 -3.59 14.65
C HIS A 27 -28.12 -4.02 15.46
N ALA A 28 -28.00 -3.53 16.70
CA ALA A 28 -26.83 -3.81 17.56
C ALA A 28 -26.72 -5.27 18.01
N ASP A 29 -27.81 -6.05 17.90
CA ASP A 29 -27.88 -7.49 18.13
C ASP A 29 -27.28 -8.32 16.99
N ARG A 30 -27.00 -7.71 15.83
CA ARG A 30 -26.46 -8.37 14.65
C ARG A 30 -24.98 -8.01 14.45
N SER A 31 -24.09 -8.73 15.13
CA SER A 31 -22.64 -8.57 14.96
C SER A 31 -22.16 -9.09 13.60
N ARG A 32 -21.30 -8.31 12.92
CA ARG A 32 -20.56 -8.73 11.71
C ARG A 32 -19.11 -9.14 11.99
N GLY A 33 -18.78 -9.37 13.25
CA GLY A 33 -17.41 -9.66 13.69
C GLY A 33 -16.63 -8.41 14.09
N ALA A 34 -15.40 -8.63 14.57
CA ALA A 34 -14.53 -7.56 15.01
C ALA A 34 -13.93 -6.79 13.81
N VAL A 35 -13.93 -5.46 13.89
CA VAL A 35 -13.20 -4.64 12.93
C VAL A 35 -11.70 -4.86 13.14
N SER A 36 -11.02 -5.33 12.10
CA SER A 36 -9.56 -5.49 12.14
C SER A 36 -8.90 -4.13 12.39
N PRO A 37 -7.95 -4.01 13.34
CA PRO A 37 -7.27 -2.74 13.59
C PRO A 37 -6.49 -2.26 12.36
N TYR A 38 -6.08 -3.15 11.46
CA TYR A 38 -5.28 -2.82 10.28
C TYR A 38 -6.07 -2.09 9.18
N VAL A 39 -7.40 -1.94 9.32
CA VAL A 39 -8.15 -1.03 8.44
C VAL A 39 -7.76 0.44 8.67
N PHE A 40 -7.21 0.75 9.84
CA PHE A 40 -6.64 2.04 10.19
C PHE A 40 -5.15 2.08 9.83
N GLY A 41 -4.86 1.92 8.53
CA GLY A 41 -3.50 1.92 7.98
C GLY A 41 -3.27 3.08 7.01
N ALA A 42 -1.99 3.33 6.68
CA ALA A 42 -1.58 4.40 5.77
C ALA A 42 -0.47 3.94 4.83
N GLY A 43 -0.50 4.45 3.59
CA GLY A 43 0.62 4.34 2.65
C GLY A 43 1.61 5.47 2.87
N ILE A 44 2.85 5.14 3.23
CA ILE A 44 3.95 6.09 3.33
C ILE A 44 4.85 5.89 2.12
N ASP A 45 4.77 6.83 1.19
CA ASP A 45 5.64 6.85 0.01
C ASP A 45 6.95 7.58 0.36
N HIS A 46 8.07 7.13 -0.21
CA HIS A 46 9.34 7.85 -0.15
C HIS A 46 9.23 9.32 -0.61
N LYS A 47 8.25 9.66 -1.47
CA LYS A 47 7.97 11.02 -1.94
C LYS A 47 7.11 11.85 -0.99
N THR A 48 6.07 11.25 -0.43
CA THR A 48 5.02 11.95 0.32
C THR A 48 5.13 11.73 1.82
N ASN A 49 6.24 11.15 2.28
CA ASN A 49 6.48 10.93 3.69
C ASN A 49 6.34 12.25 4.48
N PRO A 50 5.37 12.34 5.41
CA PRO A 50 5.08 13.56 6.15
C PRO A 50 6.21 14.00 7.09
N MET A 51 7.15 13.10 7.43
CA MET A 51 8.27 13.43 8.30
C MET A 51 9.45 14.06 7.55
N ARG A 52 9.54 13.89 6.23
CA ARG A 52 10.68 14.40 5.47
C ARG A 52 10.60 15.93 5.34
N PHE A 53 11.60 16.62 5.88
CA PHE A 53 11.72 18.08 5.93
C PHE A 53 10.49 18.78 6.52
N CYS A 54 9.82 18.16 7.50
CA CYS A 54 8.67 18.79 8.12
C CYS A 54 9.08 20.05 8.91
N ARG A 55 8.31 21.13 8.76
CA ARG A 55 8.56 22.40 9.47
C ARG A 55 8.28 22.33 10.97
N HIS A 56 7.40 21.43 11.38
CA HIS A 56 6.94 21.29 12.77
C HIS A 56 7.02 19.83 13.23
N PRO A 57 8.25 19.29 13.43
CA PRO A 57 8.47 17.87 13.74
C PRO A 57 7.75 17.39 15.00
N GLU A 58 7.63 18.25 16.02
CA GLU A 58 6.90 17.93 17.24
C GLU A 58 5.40 17.77 17.00
N GLN A 59 4.81 18.59 16.14
CA GLN A 59 3.39 18.47 15.78
C GLN A 59 3.16 17.18 15.00
N VAL A 60 4.02 16.88 14.01
CA VAL A 60 3.93 15.64 13.24
C VAL A 60 4.02 14.41 14.14
N ALA A 61 4.94 14.42 15.11
CA ALA A 61 5.05 13.34 16.08
C ALA A 61 3.79 13.18 16.95
N ARG A 62 3.15 14.29 17.36
CA ARG A 62 1.86 14.25 18.07
C ARG A 62 0.75 13.71 17.19
N ASP A 63 0.63 14.20 15.96
CA ASP A 63 -0.41 13.77 15.01
C ASP A 63 -0.33 12.27 14.72
N ILE A 64 0.88 11.72 14.56
CA ILE A 64 1.07 10.27 14.39
C ILE A 64 0.59 9.51 15.63
N ALA A 65 0.95 9.97 16.84
CA ALA A 65 0.51 9.34 18.08
C ALA A 65 -1.02 9.37 18.26
N GLU A 66 -1.65 10.50 17.93
CA GLU A 66 -3.10 10.71 18.05
C GLU A 66 -3.91 10.02 16.94
N SER A 67 -3.30 9.76 15.78
CA SER A 67 -3.97 9.07 14.67
C SER A 67 -4.35 7.62 14.98
N HIS A 68 -3.70 7.02 15.98
CA HIS A 68 -3.83 5.60 16.31
C HIS A 68 -3.59 4.65 15.12
N LEU A 69 -2.72 5.06 14.18
CA LEU A 69 -2.34 4.25 13.03
C LEU A 69 -1.87 2.85 13.47
N ARG A 70 -2.33 1.81 12.78
CA ARG A 70 -2.00 0.41 13.15
C ARG A 70 -1.15 -0.30 12.11
N LEU A 71 -1.11 0.21 10.88
CA LEU A 71 -0.31 -0.32 9.78
C LEU A 71 0.28 0.82 8.96
N ALA A 72 1.56 0.76 8.63
CA ALA A 72 2.18 1.68 7.68
C ALA A 72 2.84 0.89 6.55
N ARG A 73 2.47 1.19 5.31
CA ARG A 73 3.05 0.58 4.12
C ARG A 73 4.22 1.42 3.60
N TYR A 74 5.35 0.78 3.28
CA TYR A 74 6.56 1.44 2.76
C TYR A 74 7.29 0.52 1.77
N PRO A 75 7.97 1.04 0.72
CA PRO A 75 8.25 2.45 0.39
C PRO A 75 7.21 3.12 -0.51
N GLY A 76 6.08 2.45 -0.78
CA GLY A 76 4.99 3.01 -1.58
C GLY A 76 5.05 2.65 -3.06
N GLY A 77 4.19 3.32 -3.84
CA GLY A 77 3.85 2.94 -5.21
C GLY A 77 4.84 3.39 -6.27
N PHE A 78 5.26 4.67 -6.27
CA PHE A 78 6.05 5.23 -7.37
C PHE A 78 7.35 5.81 -6.82
N VAL A 79 8.45 5.06 -6.89
CA VAL A 79 9.76 5.45 -6.36
C VAL A 79 10.68 5.91 -7.49
N TYR A 80 11.37 7.06 -7.36
CA TYR A 80 12.35 7.50 -8.37
C TYR A 80 13.65 6.70 -8.32
N ALA A 81 14.13 6.28 -9.50
CA ALA A 81 15.44 5.65 -9.71
C ALA A 81 16.61 6.65 -9.62
N ARG A 82 17.83 6.10 -9.48
CA ARG A 82 19.12 6.82 -9.59
C ARG A 82 19.35 7.51 -10.94
N ASP A 83 18.75 7.02 -12.04
CA ASP A 83 19.30 7.31 -13.38
C ASP A 83 18.33 7.93 -14.41
N ASP A 84 17.00 7.93 -14.24
CA ASP A 84 16.10 8.36 -15.34
C ASP A 84 14.88 9.24 -14.97
N HIS A 85 14.70 9.59 -13.68
CA HIS A 85 13.55 10.37 -13.19
C HIS A 85 12.17 9.82 -13.60
N ARG A 86 12.06 8.56 -14.04
CA ARG A 86 10.78 7.87 -14.23
C ARG A 86 10.56 7.00 -13.01
N GLY A 87 9.72 7.47 -12.10
CA GLY A 87 9.50 6.69 -10.89
C GLY A 87 8.70 5.42 -11.19
N SER A 88 9.08 4.36 -10.53
CA SER A 88 8.42 3.07 -10.56
C SER A 88 8.91 2.33 -9.33
N TRP A 89 8.04 1.65 -8.60
CA TRP A 89 8.50 0.88 -7.43
C TRP A 89 9.59 -0.14 -7.75
N LYS A 90 9.64 -0.64 -9.00
CA LYS A 90 10.69 -1.58 -9.45
C LYS A 90 12.08 -0.94 -9.50
N ASN A 91 12.16 0.38 -9.33
CA ASN A 91 13.41 1.14 -9.24
C ASN A 91 13.81 1.43 -7.78
N PHE A 92 13.05 0.95 -6.79
CA PHE A 92 13.47 0.99 -5.38
C PHE A 92 14.44 -0.16 -5.12
N TYR A 93 15.73 0.14 -4.97
CA TYR A 93 16.74 -0.81 -4.52
C TYR A 93 17.04 -0.53 -3.05
N TRP A 94 16.77 -1.48 -2.17
CA TRP A 94 16.80 -1.24 -0.72
C TRP A 94 18.19 -0.80 -0.22
N GLN A 95 19.26 -1.21 -0.90
CA GLN A 95 20.65 -0.84 -0.58
C GLN A 95 20.89 0.68 -0.67
N ASP A 96 20.13 1.39 -1.53
CA ASP A 96 20.17 2.85 -1.66
C ASP A 96 19.43 3.58 -0.53
N HIS A 97 18.79 2.82 0.36
CA HIS A 97 17.91 3.31 1.42
C HIS A 97 18.28 2.76 2.80
N ILE A 98 19.56 2.43 3.02
CA ILE A 98 20.10 2.06 4.34
C ILE A 98 21.30 2.95 4.70
N GLY A 99 21.52 3.17 6.00
CA GLY A 99 22.70 3.90 6.50
C GLY A 99 22.80 5.36 6.05
N ARG A 100 21.70 5.96 5.59
CA ARG A 100 21.69 7.35 5.08
C ARG A 100 21.51 8.36 6.20
N ASN A 101 21.04 7.92 7.36
CA ASN A 101 20.78 8.77 8.51
C ASN A 101 21.74 8.47 9.69
N PRO A 102 23.08 8.55 9.52
CA PRO A 102 24.04 8.21 10.58
C PRO A 102 23.92 9.10 11.82
N ASP A 103 23.40 10.33 11.66
CA ASP A 103 23.22 11.29 12.74
C ASP A 103 21.89 11.12 13.50
N GLY A 104 21.05 10.14 13.12
CA GLY A 104 19.76 9.89 13.79
C GLY A 104 18.77 11.05 13.67
N ARG A 105 18.70 11.69 12.50
CA ARG A 105 17.86 12.87 12.20
C ARG A 105 16.66 12.52 11.31
N PRO A 106 15.62 11.87 11.86
CA PRO A 106 14.54 11.23 11.09
C PRO A 106 13.70 12.20 10.24
N PHE A 107 13.71 13.48 10.60
CA PHE A 107 12.98 14.53 9.88
C PHE A 107 13.78 15.16 8.73
N TYR A 108 15.06 14.85 8.60
CA TYR A 108 15.93 15.40 7.54
C TYR A 108 16.33 14.32 6.54
N THR A 109 16.73 13.15 7.05
CA THR A 109 17.05 12.00 6.22
C THR A 109 16.11 10.86 6.56
N TYR A 110 15.48 10.31 5.53
CA TYR A 110 14.51 9.23 5.66
C TYR A 110 14.97 8.02 4.87
N ASP A 111 15.27 6.95 5.58
CA ASP A 111 15.71 5.67 5.08
C ASP A 111 14.91 4.53 5.73
N LEU A 112 15.22 3.28 5.39
CA LEU A 112 14.49 2.11 5.88
C LEU A 112 14.52 2.02 7.41
N ASP A 113 15.68 2.27 8.02
CA ASP A 113 15.85 2.27 9.46
C ASP A 113 14.98 3.35 10.12
N THR A 114 14.97 4.55 9.55
CA THR A 114 14.15 5.67 10.04
C THR A 114 12.65 5.32 10.00
N PHE A 115 12.16 4.71 8.92
CA PHE A 115 10.77 4.25 8.82
C PHE A 115 10.43 3.20 9.88
N LEU A 116 11.29 2.18 10.04
CA LEU A 116 11.02 1.09 10.96
C LEU A 116 11.10 1.53 12.43
N GLN A 117 12.03 2.41 12.77
CA GLN A 117 12.11 2.98 14.12
C GLN A 117 10.92 3.88 14.44
N MET A 118 10.38 4.61 13.45
CA MET A 118 9.10 5.31 13.61
C MET A 118 7.97 4.31 13.88
N CYS A 119 7.89 3.23 13.11
CA CYS A 119 6.90 2.18 13.35
C CYS A 119 6.99 1.60 14.76
N GLU A 120 8.20 1.28 15.25
CA GLU A 120 8.42 0.81 16.63
C GLU A 120 7.98 1.85 17.67
N ARG A 121 8.40 3.12 17.50
CA ARG A 121 8.10 4.21 18.42
C ARG A 121 6.60 4.41 18.64
N PHE A 122 5.81 4.30 17.59
CA PHE A 122 4.37 4.56 17.63
C PHE A 122 3.52 3.28 17.63
N ALA A 123 4.16 2.11 17.81
CA ALA A 123 3.49 0.81 17.82
C ALA A 123 2.63 0.55 16.55
N ILE A 124 3.19 0.89 15.39
CA ILE A 124 2.61 0.70 14.07
C ILE A 124 3.26 -0.54 13.45
N GLU A 125 2.48 -1.47 12.90
CA GLU A 125 3.05 -2.59 12.15
C GLU A 125 3.57 -2.11 10.78
N PRO A 126 4.81 -2.43 10.39
CA PRO A 126 5.31 -2.14 9.06
C PRO A 126 4.80 -3.18 8.04
N LEU A 127 4.25 -2.70 6.93
CA LEU A 127 4.00 -3.46 5.70
C LEU A 127 5.10 -3.13 4.69
N MET A 128 6.09 -4.02 4.58
CA MET A 128 7.27 -3.81 3.75
C MET A 128 7.05 -4.36 2.35
N GLN A 129 7.20 -3.51 1.34
CA GLN A 129 7.20 -3.95 -0.04
C GLN A 129 8.55 -4.53 -0.45
N ILE A 130 8.51 -5.55 -1.29
CA ILE A 130 9.69 -6.18 -1.88
C ILE A 130 9.73 -5.87 -3.38
N ASN A 131 10.90 -5.49 -3.88
CA ASN A 131 11.15 -5.29 -5.31
C ASN A 131 11.26 -6.62 -6.07
N ILE A 132 10.13 -7.28 -6.36
CA ILE A 132 10.15 -8.61 -7.01
C ILE A 132 10.41 -8.60 -8.52
N MET A 133 10.54 -7.42 -9.14
CA MET A 133 10.76 -7.29 -10.59
C MET A 133 12.23 -7.13 -10.94
N SER A 134 12.95 -6.27 -10.22
CA SER A 134 14.32 -5.89 -10.58
C SER A 134 15.36 -6.50 -9.66
N GLU A 135 14.99 -6.95 -8.46
CA GLU A 135 15.93 -7.60 -7.56
C GLU A 135 15.98 -9.11 -7.74
N THR A 136 17.17 -9.64 -7.53
CA THR A 136 17.43 -11.07 -7.52
C THR A 136 16.98 -11.69 -6.18
N ASP A 137 16.79 -13.00 -6.18
CA ASP A 137 16.44 -13.75 -4.97
C ASP A 137 17.48 -13.57 -3.86
N ALA A 138 18.76 -13.48 -4.20
CA ALA A 138 19.83 -13.18 -3.26
C ALA A 138 19.65 -11.78 -2.64
N SER A 139 19.38 -10.75 -3.45
CA SER A 139 19.13 -9.38 -2.97
C SER A 139 17.89 -9.30 -2.07
N ILE A 140 16.83 -10.04 -2.41
CA ILE A 140 15.62 -10.13 -1.59
C ILE A 140 15.91 -10.79 -0.24
N ARG A 141 16.73 -11.86 -0.21
CA ARG A 141 17.16 -12.48 1.05
C ARG A 141 18.00 -11.52 1.88
N GLY A 142 18.95 -10.82 1.26
CA GLY A 142 19.77 -9.79 1.91
C GLY A 142 18.92 -8.67 2.52
N TYR A 143 17.86 -8.25 1.82
CA TYR A 143 16.90 -7.29 2.36
C TYR A 143 16.21 -7.81 3.63
N ILE A 144 15.70 -9.05 3.58
CA ILE A 144 15.01 -9.68 4.71
C ILE A 144 15.99 -9.92 5.87
N GLU A 145 17.23 -10.34 5.58
CA GLU A 145 18.29 -10.50 6.56
C GLU A 145 18.67 -9.18 7.21
N TYR A 146 18.92 -8.13 6.42
CA TYR A 146 19.21 -6.79 6.93
C TYR A 146 18.14 -6.36 7.93
N LEU A 147 16.86 -6.53 7.57
CA LEU A 147 15.75 -6.11 8.42
C LEU A 147 15.53 -6.99 9.66
N THR A 148 15.60 -8.32 9.51
CA THR A 148 15.07 -9.26 10.52
C THR A 148 16.08 -10.30 11.02
N GLY A 149 17.28 -10.35 10.44
CA GLY A 149 18.33 -11.29 10.81
C GLY A 149 19.07 -10.92 12.10
N ALA A 150 19.42 -11.93 12.89
CA ALA A 150 20.33 -11.80 14.04
C ALA A 150 21.82 -11.96 13.63
N GLY A 151 22.08 -12.53 12.46
CA GLY A 151 23.39 -12.76 11.85
C GLY A 151 23.23 -13.22 10.41
N ASP A 152 24.36 -13.53 9.78
CA ASP A 152 24.46 -14.11 8.43
C ASP A 152 23.67 -15.42 8.34
N ARG A 153 22.65 -15.44 7.48
CA ARG A 153 21.73 -16.57 7.35
C ARG A 153 21.16 -16.76 5.95
N ASP A 154 21.47 -15.88 5.01
CA ASP A 154 21.11 -16.05 3.60
C ASP A 154 22.21 -16.69 2.74
N GLY A 155 23.46 -16.72 3.24
CA GLY A 155 24.59 -17.37 2.59
C GLY A 155 25.08 -16.66 1.32
N ASP A 156 24.78 -15.37 1.14
CA ASP A 156 25.25 -14.57 0.00
C ASP A 156 26.71 -14.07 0.15
N GLY A 157 27.32 -14.32 1.32
CA GLY A 157 28.68 -13.91 1.67
C GLY A 157 28.77 -12.53 2.33
N VAL A 158 27.65 -11.88 2.61
CA VAL A 158 27.53 -10.60 3.31
C VAL A 158 26.64 -10.77 4.54
N ASP A 159 27.20 -10.55 5.74
CA ASP A 159 26.40 -10.46 6.97
C ASP A 159 25.62 -9.14 6.98
N TRP A 160 24.40 -9.16 6.44
CA TRP A 160 23.54 -8.00 6.37
C TRP A 160 23.03 -7.56 7.75
N ALA A 161 22.96 -8.47 8.72
CA ALA A 161 22.70 -8.09 10.10
C ALA A 161 23.87 -7.26 10.69
N ALA A 162 25.13 -7.57 10.35
CA ALA A 162 26.27 -6.74 10.73
C ALA A 162 26.25 -5.37 10.03
N VAL A 163 25.79 -5.30 8.77
CA VAL A 163 25.57 -4.02 8.09
C VAL A 163 24.52 -3.19 8.83
N ARG A 164 23.39 -3.77 9.25
CA ARG A 164 22.37 -3.08 10.07
C ARG A 164 22.96 -2.56 11.37
N ARG A 165 23.76 -3.38 12.08
CA ARG A 165 24.45 -2.99 13.32
C ARG A 165 25.38 -1.79 13.09
N ARG A 166 26.15 -1.79 12.00
CA ARG A 166 27.03 -0.68 11.61
C ARG A 166 26.25 0.59 11.29
N ASN A 167 25.05 0.45 10.72
CA ASN A 167 24.14 1.57 10.43
C ASN A 167 23.42 2.10 11.68
N GLY A 168 23.72 1.58 12.87
CA GLY A 168 23.26 2.12 14.15
C GLY A 168 22.10 1.34 14.79
N ARG A 169 21.55 0.32 14.10
CA ARG A 169 20.49 -0.53 14.67
C ARG A 169 21.04 -1.90 15.07
N GLN A 170 21.14 -2.13 16.38
CA GLN A 170 21.66 -3.40 16.92
C GLN A 170 20.69 -4.56 16.72
N GLU A 171 19.48 -4.41 17.25
CA GLU A 171 18.47 -5.47 17.26
C GLU A 171 17.80 -5.64 15.88
N PRO A 172 17.34 -6.85 15.52
CA PRO A 172 16.46 -7.02 14.37
C PRO A 172 15.18 -6.18 14.50
N TYR A 173 14.59 -5.79 13.38
CA TYR A 173 13.24 -5.22 13.35
C TYR A 173 12.20 -6.34 13.34
N ARG A 174 11.05 -6.08 13.97
CA ARG A 174 9.90 -6.96 13.89
C ARG A 174 9.04 -6.60 12.66
N VAL A 175 9.29 -7.30 11.55
CA VAL A 175 8.51 -7.13 10.32
C VAL A 175 7.76 -8.41 9.99
N ARG A 176 6.43 -8.33 10.00
CA ARG A 176 5.56 -9.49 9.74
C ARG A 176 4.80 -9.37 8.43
N PHE A 177 4.53 -8.16 7.95
CA PHE A 177 3.75 -7.97 6.74
C PHE A 177 4.66 -7.65 5.55
N TRP A 178 4.53 -8.45 4.50
CA TRP A 178 5.41 -8.38 3.32
C TRP A 178 4.57 -8.29 2.05
N GLN A 179 4.68 -7.16 1.34
CA GLN A 179 3.98 -6.95 0.07
C GLN A 179 4.85 -7.34 -1.12
N LEU A 180 4.34 -8.22 -1.97
CA LEU A 180 5.06 -8.66 -3.17
C LEU A 180 4.74 -7.74 -4.34
N GLY A 181 5.57 -6.71 -4.53
CA GLY A 181 5.46 -5.72 -5.60
C GLY A 181 4.36 -4.68 -5.43
N ASN A 182 4.06 -3.93 -6.49
CA ASN A 182 3.02 -2.90 -6.54
C ASN A 182 2.43 -2.82 -7.94
N GLU A 183 1.10 -2.73 -8.06
CA GLU A 183 0.39 -2.45 -9.32
C GLU A 183 0.95 -3.19 -10.55
N LEU A 184 1.20 -4.49 -10.37
CA LEU A 184 1.95 -5.32 -11.32
C LEU A 184 1.27 -5.50 -12.68
N HIS A 185 0.00 -5.09 -12.80
CA HIS A 185 -0.75 -5.06 -14.04
C HIS A 185 -0.28 -3.98 -15.03
N ASP A 186 0.42 -2.94 -14.58
CA ASP A 186 0.88 -1.86 -15.46
C ASP A 186 2.21 -2.30 -16.10
N PRO A 187 2.31 -2.47 -17.44
CA PRO A 187 3.53 -3.00 -18.07
C PRO A 187 4.83 -2.22 -17.74
N PRO A 188 4.83 -0.88 -17.59
CA PRO A 188 5.98 -0.15 -17.06
C PRO A 188 6.38 -0.54 -15.63
N GLN A 189 5.47 -1.11 -14.84
CA GLN A 189 5.67 -1.46 -13.43
C GLN A 189 5.86 -2.97 -13.19
N GLY A 190 5.31 -3.86 -14.03
CA GLY A 190 5.26 -5.29 -13.72
C GLY A 190 4.98 -6.22 -14.91
N PHE A 191 4.25 -7.29 -14.61
CA PHE A 191 3.93 -8.40 -15.51
C PHE A 191 2.85 -8.07 -16.56
N GLY A 192 2.16 -6.94 -16.43
CA GLY A 192 1.10 -6.53 -17.35
C GLY A 192 -0.29 -7.10 -17.00
N GLY A 193 -1.33 -6.39 -17.43
CA GLY A 193 -2.74 -6.72 -17.15
C GLY A 193 -3.30 -7.74 -18.11
N SER A 194 -2.66 -8.90 -18.20
CA SER A 194 -3.07 -10.02 -19.05
C SER A 194 -3.12 -11.32 -18.25
N ALA A 195 -3.76 -12.36 -18.81
CA ALA A 195 -3.76 -13.68 -18.20
C ALA A 195 -2.34 -14.28 -18.09
N GLU A 196 -1.46 -13.95 -19.02
CA GLU A 196 -0.04 -14.33 -18.97
C GLU A 196 0.67 -13.61 -17.82
N GLY A 197 0.52 -12.29 -17.71
CA GLY A 197 1.11 -11.53 -16.61
C GLY A 197 0.59 -11.96 -15.23
N ALA A 198 -0.67 -12.39 -15.15
CA ALA A 198 -1.24 -12.98 -13.93
C ALA A 198 -0.57 -14.32 -13.56
N ARG A 199 -0.26 -15.17 -14.55
CA ARG A 199 0.47 -16.44 -14.32
C ARG A 199 1.91 -16.19 -13.90
N ASP A 200 2.59 -15.23 -14.53
CA ASP A 200 3.95 -14.86 -14.16
C ASP A 200 4.00 -14.33 -12.72
N TYR A 201 3.02 -13.52 -12.33
CA TYR A 201 2.93 -13.05 -10.96
C TYR A 201 2.64 -14.19 -9.98
N ALA A 202 1.72 -15.10 -10.31
CA ALA A 202 1.44 -16.28 -9.48
C ALA A 202 2.70 -17.13 -9.28
N ALA A 203 3.47 -17.38 -10.34
CA ALA A 203 4.75 -18.10 -10.25
C ALA A 203 5.77 -17.37 -9.36
N ALA A 204 5.83 -16.04 -9.43
CA ALA A 204 6.67 -15.25 -8.54
C ALA A 204 6.22 -15.37 -7.06
N VAL A 205 4.92 -15.36 -6.79
CA VAL A 205 4.37 -15.56 -5.43
C VAL A 205 4.69 -16.97 -4.90
N GLU A 206 4.48 -18.00 -5.71
CA GLU A 206 4.79 -19.39 -5.35
C GLU A 206 6.27 -19.60 -5.02
N ARG A 207 7.15 -18.91 -5.75
CA ARG A 207 8.60 -18.93 -5.50
C ARG A 207 9.00 -18.15 -4.24
N LEU A 208 8.46 -16.95 -4.05
CA LEU A 208 8.91 -16.02 -3.01
C LEU A 208 8.24 -16.24 -1.65
N ALA A 209 6.97 -16.63 -1.60
CA ALA A 209 6.27 -16.78 -0.33
C ALA A 209 6.90 -17.84 0.60
N PRO A 210 7.30 -19.05 0.12
CA PRO A 210 8.01 -20.02 0.94
C PRO A 210 9.39 -19.52 1.38
N MET A 211 10.12 -18.82 0.48
CA MET A 211 11.42 -18.22 0.80
C MET A 211 11.31 -17.23 1.96
N ILE A 212 10.36 -16.29 1.88
CA ILE A 212 10.15 -15.28 2.92
C ILE A 212 9.74 -15.96 4.23
N ARG A 213 8.83 -16.94 4.20
CA ARG A 213 8.41 -17.68 5.39
C ARG A 213 9.53 -18.52 6.02
N GLY A 214 10.46 -19.03 5.22
CA GLY A 214 11.65 -19.73 5.71
C GLY A 214 12.58 -18.79 6.50
N MET A 215 12.64 -17.51 6.10
CA MET A 215 13.44 -16.50 6.81
C MET A 215 12.65 -15.81 7.94
N VAL A 216 11.33 -15.72 7.83
CA VAL A 216 10.44 -15.04 8.78
C VAL A 216 9.20 -15.92 8.99
N PRO A 217 9.22 -16.85 9.96
CA PRO A 217 8.13 -17.81 10.16
C PRO A 217 6.75 -17.17 10.38
N GLU A 218 6.67 -16.02 11.06
CA GLU A 218 5.42 -15.28 11.25
C GLU A 218 4.99 -14.39 10.06
N ALA A 219 5.64 -14.51 8.91
CA ALA A 219 5.36 -13.67 7.75
C ALA A 219 3.92 -13.83 7.21
N ARG A 220 3.26 -12.69 7.08
CA ARG A 220 1.99 -12.47 6.38
C ARG A 220 2.29 -11.86 5.02
N ILE A 221 2.09 -12.67 3.99
CA ILE A 221 2.31 -12.27 2.60
C ILE A 221 1.08 -11.51 2.09
N VAL A 222 1.31 -10.31 1.56
CA VAL A 222 0.31 -9.45 0.95
C VAL A 222 0.56 -9.44 -0.56
N VAL A 223 -0.44 -9.90 -1.30
CA VAL A 223 -0.39 -10.02 -2.77
C VAL A 223 -1.31 -8.95 -3.36
N PRO A 224 -0.77 -7.81 -3.85
CA PRO A 224 -1.58 -6.79 -4.52
C PRO A 224 -2.15 -7.31 -5.84
N LEU A 225 -3.47 -7.45 -5.91
CA LEU A 225 -4.20 -7.90 -7.11
C LEU A 225 -4.79 -6.75 -7.95
N ILE A 226 -4.51 -5.50 -7.58
CA ILE A 226 -5.11 -4.32 -8.22
C ILE A 226 -4.93 -4.39 -9.74
N ASN A 227 -6.06 -4.28 -10.45
CA ASN A 227 -6.21 -4.12 -11.91
C ASN A 227 -5.61 -5.20 -12.81
N ILE A 228 -5.48 -6.45 -12.35
CA ILE A 228 -5.26 -7.55 -13.32
C ILE A 228 -6.43 -7.62 -14.33
N GLU A 229 -7.62 -7.12 -13.95
CA GLU A 229 -8.64 -6.59 -14.87
C GLU A 229 -9.32 -5.36 -14.26
N ARG A 230 -8.99 -4.14 -14.72
CA ARG A 230 -9.92 -3.00 -14.61
C ARG A 230 -10.29 -2.55 -16.01
N PRO A 231 -11.58 -2.58 -16.40
CA PRO A 231 -12.07 -1.61 -17.38
C PRO A 231 -11.83 -0.23 -16.76
N ARG A 232 -11.04 0.63 -17.41
CA ARG A 232 -10.88 2.02 -16.98
C ARG A 232 -12.27 2.63 -16.83
N SER A 233 -12.52 3.29 -15.69
CA SER A 233 -13.72 4.08 -15.45
C SER A 233 -13.85 5.15 -16.53
N GLY A 234 -14.60 4.86 -17.59
CA GLY A 234 -14.73 5.71 -18.78
C GLY A 234 -14.78 4.96 -20.11
N MET A 235 -14.44 3.67 -20.18
CA MET A 235 -14.70 2.86 -21.37
C MET A 235 -15.84 1.89 -21.11
N ALA A 236 -16.77 1.80 -22.07
CA ALA A 236 -17.90 0.87 -22.01
C ALA A 236 -17.42 -0.51 -21.58
N ARG A 237 -18.21 -1.16 -20.71
CA ARG A 237 -18.02 -2.54 -20.26
C ARG A 237 -17.75 -3.40 -21.50
N PRO A 238 -16.55 -3.96 -21.70
CA PRO A 238 -16.36 -4.89 -22.79
C PRO A 238 -17.29 -6.07 -22.53
N GLU A 239 -18.14 -6.43 -23.48
CA GLU A 239 -18.91 -7.67 -23.38
C GLU A 239 -17.94 -8.82 -23.15
N ALA A 240 -18.23 -9.66 -22.14
CA ALA A 240 -17.40 -10.80 -21.81
C ALA A 240 -17.25 -11.68 -23.06
N ALA A 241 -16.03 -11.81 -23.58
CA ALA A 241 -15.77 -12.63 -24.74
C ALA A 241 -16.01 -14.11 -24.37
N PRO A 242 -16.70 -14.91 -25.22
CA PRO A 242 -16.96 -16.32 -24.94
C PRO A 242 -15.65 -17.08 -24.63
N GLY A 243 -15.60 -17.75 -23.49
CA GLY A 243 -14.45 -18.59 -23.07
C GLY A 243 -13.37 -17.87 -22.26
N LYS A 244 -13.55 -16.58 -21.91
CA LYS A 244 -12.69 -15.92 -20.90
C LYS A 244 -13.31 -16.01 -19.50
N PRO A 245 -12.52 -16.19 -18.43
CA PRO A 245 -13.03 -16.10 -17.07
C PRO A 245 -13.60 -14.70 -16.81
N ASP A 246 -14.85 -14.61 -16.37
CA ASP A 246 -15.47 -13.35 -15.92
C ASP A 246 -15.08 -13.09 -14.46
N ILE A 247 -13.81 -12.74 -14.22
CA ILE A 247 -13.26 -12.53 -12.88
C ILE A 247 -13.21 -11.03 -12.58
N ASN A 248 -14.34 -10.50 -12.11
CA ASN A 248 -14.43 -9.12 -11.64
C ASN A 248 -13.95 -9.00 -10.18
N LEU A 249 -12.64 -8.76 -9.96
CA LEU A 249 -12.10 -8.49 -8.62
C LEU A 249 -12.43 -7.08 -8.07
N ALA A 250 -13.34 -6.33 -8.70
CA ALA A 250 -13.60 -4.92 -8.36
C ALA A 250 -14.55 -4.70 -7.17
N SER A 251 -15.07 -5.73 -6.52
CA SER A 251 -15.87 -5.54 -5.31
C SER A 251 -15.30 -6.31 -4.12
N SER A 252 -14.79 -5.56 -3.16
CA SER A 252 -14.38 -6.05 -1.83
C SER A 252 -15.56 -6.62 -1.01
N ALA A 253 -16.76 -6.66 -1.57
CA ALA A 253 -17.96 -7.18 -0.93
C ALA A 253 -18.02 -8.72 -0.92
N GLU A 254 -17.33 -9.42 -1.83
CA GLU A 254 -17.40 -10.88 -1.95
C GLU A 254 -16.47 -11.64 -0.98
N PHE A 255 -15.61 -10.93 -0.24
CA PHE A 255 -14.71 -11.51 0.77
C PHE A 255 -15.12 -11.19 2.23
N ALA A 256 -16.36 -10.71 2.44
CA ALA A 256 -16.89 -10.32 3.75
C ALA A 256 -17.98 -11.27 4.27
#